data_AF-A0A1N6L1M8-F1
#
_entry.id   AF-A0A1N6L1M8-F1
#
_cell.length_a   1.000
_cell.length_b   1.000
_cell.length_c   1.000
_cell.angle_alpha   90.00
_cell.angle_beta   90.00
_cell.angle_gamma   90.00
#
_symmetry.space_group_name_H-M   'P 1'
#
loop_
_entity.id
_entity.type
_entity.pdbx_description
1 polymer ?
#
loop_
_entity_poly.entity_id
_entity_poly.type
_entity_poly.pdbx_seq_one_letter_code
_entity_poly.pdbx_strand_id
1 'polypeptide(L)'
;MQIAKVVIGVAALVGVTAAYADGFDITRSLSNGRELRLVEHTAECDGGPGAFIYRQGKRLDQTCHVSLTATGATVIMPAFEPRMFFPRDTLYPN
;
A
#
# COMPACT_ATOMS: atom_id res chain seq x y z
N MET A 1 -5.15 -45.16 28.84
CA MET A 1 -3.69 -44.96 28.89
C MET A 1 -3.14 -45.00 27.47
N GLN A 2 -2.01 -44.31 27.22
CA GLN A 2 -1.37 -43.97 25.93
C GLN A 2 -1.97 -42.69 25.29
N ILE A 3 -1.48 -41.48 25.62
CA ILE A 3 -0.17 -40.84 25.35
C ILE A 3 0.06 -40.61 23.86
N ALA A 4 -0.25 -39.39 23.40
CA ALA A 4 0.53 -38.71 22.38
C ALA A 4 0.66 -37.24 22.78
N LYS A 5 1.88 -36.88 23.19
CA LYS A 5 2.34 -35.59 23.64
C LYS A 5 2.99 -34.89 22.44
N VAL A 6 2.70 -33.59 22.28
CA VAL A 6 3.59 -32.53 21.74
C VAL A 6 3.80 -32.64 20.21
N VAL A 7 3.59 -31.60 19.39
CA VAL A 7 4.56 -30.51 19.17
C VAL A 7 3.85 -29.16 18.92
N ILE A 8 4.35 -28.18 19.66
CA ILE A 8 4.13 -26.75 19.57
C ILE A 8 4.63 -26.26 18.20
N GLY A 9 3.73 -25.79 17.34
CA GLY A 9 4.05 -25.01 16.16
C GLY A 9 3.67 -23.55 16.39
N VAL A 10 4.37 -22.87 17.32
CA VAL A 10 4.35 -21.41 17.39
C VAL A 10 5.08 -20.93 16.13
N ALA A 11 4.32 -20.76 15.04
CA ALA A 11 4.76 -19.94 13.94
C ALA A 11 4.73 -18.50 14.47
N ALA A 12 5.88 -18.08 14.98
CA ALA A 12 6.18 -16.70 15.24
C ALA A 12 5.99 -15.93 13.92
N LEU A 13 4.83 -15.32 13.75
CA LEU A 13 4.59 -14.26 12.77
C LEU A 13 5.37 -13.02 13.22
N VAL A 14 6.70 -13.15 13.22
CA VAL A 14 7.62 -12.02 13.16
C VAL A 14 7.69 -11.64 11.69
N GLY A 15 6.70 -10.88 11.28
CA GLY A 15 6.57 -10.40 9.91
C GLY A 15 5.88 -9.06 9.93
N VAL A 16 6.52 -8.10 10.60
CA VAL A 16 6.29 -6.67 10.46
C VAL A 16 4.79 -6.34 10.37
N THR A 17 4.09 -6.45 11.50
CA THR A 17 2.86 -5.68 11.68
C THR A 17 3.27 -4.21 11.77
N ALA A 18 3.66 -3.62 10.64
CA ALA A 18 3.53 -2.19 10.45
C ALA A 18 2.02 -1.93 10.35
N ALA A 19 1.38 -1.99 11.51
CA ALA A 19 0.04 -1.52 11.71
C ALA A 19 0.10 0.00 11.59
N TYR A 20 0.21 0.49 10.36
CA TYR A 20 -0.17 1.86 10.04
C TYR A 20 -1.69 1.88 10.03
N ALA A 21 -2.29 1.78 11.23
CA ALA A 21 -3.73 1.84 11.44
C ALA A 21 -4.26 3.28 11.35
N ASP A 22 -3.36 4.27 11.30
CA ASP A 22 -3.67 5.67 11.05
C ASP A 22 -3.03 6.07 9.72
N GLY A 23 -3.80 5.96 8.63
CA GLY A 23 -3.44 6.53 7.34
C GLY A 23 -4.32 6.04 6.19
N PHE A 24 -4.22 6.67 5.02
CA PHE A 24 -4.97 6.22 3.84
C PHE A 24 -4.34 5.00 3.16
N ASP A 25 -5.20 4.09 2.68
CA ASP A 25 -4.87 2.98 1.77
C ASP A 25 -5.95 2.90 0.69
N ILE A 26 -5.64 3.43 -0.48
CA ILE A 26 -6.63 3.65 -1.55
C ILE A 26 -6.23 2.83 -2.75
N THR A 27 -7.16 2.02 -3.24
CA THR A 27 -7.00 1.32 -4.51
C THR A 27 -7.87 1.96 -5.57
N ARG A 28 -7.26 2.30 -6.72
CA ARG A 28 -7.95 2.88 -7.87
C ARG A 28 -7.60 2.12 -9.14
N SER A 29 -8.61 1.72 -9.90
CA SER A 29 -8.43 1.13 -11.22
C SER A 29 -8.01 2.20 -12.23
N LEU A 30 -6.99 1.87 -13.03
CA LEU A 30 -6.54 2.65 -14.17
C LEU A 30 -7.21 2.14 -15.46
N SER A 31 -7.31 3.01 -16.46
CA SER A 31 -8.06 2.76 -17.71
C SER A 31 -7.56 1.56 -18.54
N ASN A 32 -6.39 1.02 -18.24
CA ASN A 32 -5.79 -0.12 -18.96
C ASN A 32 -5.76 -1.44 -18.16
N GLY A 33 -6.68 -1.59 -17.21
CA GLY A 33 -6.83 -2.83 -16.43
C GLY A 33 -5.69 -3.05 -15.42
N ARG A 34 -5.05 -1.96 -15.01
CA ARG A 34 -4.10 -1.92 -13.91
C ARG A 34 -4.75 -1.30 -12.68
N GLU A 35 -4.17 -1.53 -11.53
CA GLU A 35 -4.63 -0.98 -10.26
C GLU A 35 -3.49 -0.19 -9.64
N LEU A 36 -3.82 1.01 -9.15
CA LEU A 36 -2.91 1.83 -8.36
C LEU A 36 -3.35 1.74 -6.91
N ARG A 37 -2.43 1.30 -6.06
CA ARG A 37 -2.59 1.33 -4.60
C ARG A 37 -1.73 2.44 -4.03
N LEU A 38 -2.36 3.41 -3.39
CA LEU A 38 -1.72 4.55 -2.75
C LEU A 38 -1.79 4.35 -1.24
N VAL A 39 -0.64 4.36 -0.58
CA VAL A 39 -0.53 4.19 0.87
C VAL A 39 0.19 5.36 1.50
N GLU A 40 -0.24 5.76 2.69
CA GLU A 40 0.37 6.87 3.42
C GLU A 40 1.73 6.52 4.03
N HIS A 41 1.90 5.25 4.42
CA HIS A 41 3.10 4.77 5.08
C HIS A 41 3.49 3.38 4.56
N THR A 42 4.73 3.24 4.12
CA THR A 42 5.28 1.97 3.64
C THR A 42 6.78 1.90 3.89
N ALA A 43 7.27 0.71 4.29
CA ALA A 43 8.69 0.48 4.50
C ALA A 43 9.50 0.61 3.19
N GLU A 44 8.87 0.34 2.03
CA GLU A 44 9.48 0.53 0.72
C GLU A 44 9.79 2.00 0.37
N CYS A 45 9.21 2.95 1.11
CA CYS A 45 9.45 4.39 0.98
C CYS A 45 9.92 5.02 2.29
N ASP A 46 10.75 4.30 3.07
CA ASP A 46 11.35 4.77 4.33
C ASP A 46 10.31 5.24 5.37
N GLY A 47 9.14 4.61 5.37
CA GLY A 47 8.01 4.97 6.23
C GLY A 47 7.16 6.14 5.72
N GLY A 48 7.51 6.73 4.57
CA GLY A 48 6.72 7.74 3.88
C GLY A 48 5.66 7.15 2.92
N PRO A 49 4.97 8.02 2.17
CA PRO A 49 3.92 7.61 1.25
C PRO A 49 4.46 6.95 -0.01
N GLY A 50 3.73 5.96 -0.50
CA GLY A 50 4.10 5.19 -1.68
C GLY A 50 2.90 4.90 -2.57
N ALA A 51 3.16 4.81 -3.87
CA ALA A 51 2.18 4.35 -4.84
C ALA A 51 2.70 3.11 -5.58
N PHE A 52 1.84 2.11 -5.71
CA PHE A 52 2.17 0.80 -6.23
C PHE A 52 1.23 0.44 -7.38
N ILE A 53 1.78 -0.03 -8.49
CA ILE A 53 1.00 -0.47 -9.64
C ILE A 53 0.91 -1.98 -9.65
N TYR A 54 -0.31 -2.49 -9.78
CA TYR A 54 -0.62 -3.91 -9.89
C TYR A 54 -1.32 -4.22 -11.22
N ARG A 55 -1.18 -5.47 -11.64
CA ARG A 55 -2.00 -6.07 -12.70
C ARG A 55 -2.24 -7.52 -12.33
N GLN A 56 -3.51 -7.91 -12.22
CA GLN A 56 -3.90 -9.28 -11.83
C GLN A 56 -3.21 -9.72 -10.52
N GLY A 57 -3.16 -8.82 -9.53
CA GLY A 57 -2.51 -9.05 -8.23
C GLY A 57 -0.97 -9.04 -8.24
N LYS A 58 -0.31 -8.94 -9.40
CA LYS A 58 1.15 -8.83 -9.49
C LYS A 58 1.58 -7.37 -9.48
N ARG A 59 2.50 -7.02 -8.57
CA ARG A 59 3.17 -5.70 -8.57
C ARG A 59 4.02 -5.54 -9.83
N LEU A 60 3.73 -4.50 -10.60
CA LEU A 60 4.45 -4.14 -11.82
C LEU A 60 5.53 -3.08 -11.54
N ASP A 61 5.21 -2.12 -10.68
CA ASP A 61 6.09 -0.98 -10.40
C ASP A 61 5.70 -0.29 -9.08
N GLN A 62 6.54 0.65 -8.65
CA GLN A 62 6.30 1.51 -7.50
C GLN A 62 6.94 2.89 -7.66
N THR A 63 6.42 3.86 -6.95
CA THR A 63 7.06 5.16 -6.77
C THR A 63 6.89 5.65 -5.33
N CYS A 64 7.94 6.26 -4.79
CA CYS A 64 7.89 7.00 -3.53
C CYS A 64 7.74 8.51 -3.78
N HIS A 65 7.61 8.94 -5.04
CA HIS A 65 7.34 10.33 -5.39
C HIS A 65 5.86 10.64 -5.23
N VAL A 66 5.43 10.69 -3.97
CA VAL A 66 4.09 11.07 -3.56
C VAL A 66 4.18 12.36 -2.75
N SER A 67 3.54 13.42 -3.24
CA SER A 67 3.45 14.70 -2.54
C SER A 67 2.09 14.81 -1.85
N LEU A 68 2.09 14.84 -0.53
CA LEU A 68 0.90 15.08 0.28
C LEU A 68 0.76 16.56 0.60
N THR A 69 -0.46 17.06 0.48
CA THR A 69 -0.82 18.46 0.72
C THR A 69 -2.16 18.53 1.44
N ALA A 70 -2.53 19.71 1.94
CA ALA A 70 -3.83 19.93 2.57
C ALA A 70 -5.03 19.65 1.63
N THR A 71 -4.83 19.67 0.31
CA THR A 71 -5.87 19.43 -0.71
C THR A 71 -5.92 17.98 -1.19
N GLY A 72 -4.91 17.17 -0.92
CA GLY A 72 -4.84 15.78 -1.36
C GLY A 72 -3.42 15.29 -1.65
N ALA A 73 -3.33 14.18 -2.39
CA ALA A 73 -2.08 13.51 -2.75
C ALA A 73 -1.82 13.62 -4.26
N THR A 74 -0.58 13.93 -4.63
CA THR A 74 -0.10 13.85 -6.02
C THR A 74 0.93 12.75 -6.15
N VAL A 75 0.66 11.79 -7.03
CA VAL A 75 1.57 10.69 -7.37
C VAL A 75 2.27 11.00 -8.69
N ILE A 76 3.60 10.86 -8.74
CA ILE A 76 4.39 11.07 -9.96
C ILE A 76 4.95 9.72 -10.45
N MET A 77 4.49 9.26 -11.62
CA MET A 77 4.90 7.99 -12.23
C MET A 77 5.19 8.16 -13.73
N PRO A 78 6.41 8.56 -14.11
CA PRO A 78 6.76 8.84 -15.49
C PRO A 78 6.49 7.68 -16.46
N ALA A 79 6.57 6.43 -15.98
CA ALA A 79 6.42 5.22 -16.79
C ALA A 79 4.97 4.92 -17.22
N PHE A 80 3.96 5.49 -16.56
CA PHE A 80 2.56 5.11 -16.80
C PHE A 80 1.63 6.30 -16.96
N GLU A 81 1.58 7.14 -15.93
CA GLU A 81 0.79 8.35 -15.89
C GLU A 81 1.65 9.37 -15.15
N PRO A 82 2.20 10.36 -15.87
CA PRO A 82 3.29 11.18 -15.34
C PRO A 82 2.91 11.86 -14.02
N ARG A 83 1.63 12.22 -13.85
CA ARG A 83 1.09 12.79 -12.62
C ARG A 83 -0.36 12.34 -12.42
N MET A 84 -0.70 11.91 -11.21
CA MET A 84 -2.07 11.60 -10.80
C MET A 84 -2.40 12.34 -9.51
N PHE A 85 -3.58 12.92 -9.42
CA PHE A 85 -4.05 13.64 -8.23
C PHE A 85 -5.22 12.89 -7.58
N PHE A 86 -5.17 12.80 -6.26
CA PHE A 86 -6.17 12.21 -5.38
C PHE A 86 -6.66 13.30 -4.41
N PRO A 87 -7.90 13.78 -4.56
CA PRO A 87 -8.49 14.75 -3.66
C PRO A 87 -8.52 14.25 -2.21
N ARG A 88 -8.37 15.14 -1.22
CA ARG A 88 -8.30 14.78 0.20
C ARG A 88 -9.49 13.95 0.70
N ASP A 89 -10.68 14.26 0.24
CA ASP A 89 -11.93 13.53 0.52
C ASP A 89 -11.89 12.08 0.04
N THR A 90 -11.08 11.77 -0.98
CA THR A 90 -10.83 10.38 -1.40
C THR A 90 -9.82 9.66 -0.52
N LEU A 91 -8.95 10.42 0.18
CA LEU A 91 -7.94 9.86 1.08
C LEU A 91 -8.54 9.49 2.44
N TYR A 92 -9.39 10.36 2.98
CA TYR A 92 -10.01 10.20 4.28
C TYR A 92 -11.53 10.30 4.10
N PRO A 93 -12.21 9.21 3.72
CA PRO A 93 -13.66 9.20 3.65
C PRO A 93 -14.23 9.45 5.06
N ASN A 94 -14.95 10.56 5.22
CA ASN A 94 -15.67 10.90 6.46
C ASN A 94 -16.79 9.90 6.75
#